data_AF-A0A7V9K1R8-F1
#
_entry.id   AF-A0A7V9K1R8-F1
#
_cell.length_a   1.000
_cell.length_b   1.000
_cell.length_c   1.000
_cell.angle_alpha   90.00
_cell.angle_beta   90.00
_cell.angle_gamma   90.00
#
_symmetry.space_group_name_H-M   'P 1'
#
loop_
_entity.id
_entity.type
_entity.pdbx_description
1 polymer ?
#
loop_
_entity_poly.entity_id
_entity_poly.type
_entity_poly.pdbx_seq_one_letter_code
_entity_poly.pdbx_strand_id
1 'polypeptide(L)'
;MKKLLPFLFLFTAGITATAQHTNQCGIIIPPNSLRSNFASVYEAGGYINNISNRINWQENFQVREQNGINNAYATIIRNQRYIVYDNNFLERLDHYAGTKWASISVLAHEMGHHYYNHMVSGSGSTQPKELEADFFSGYAMAKMGASLEEAKAAMSQIASPGGNASHPAKANRLDAIAKGWNNARGITNEPVTRNRVPDPQPQQRPSSASNDASWIHLSLYNNNNMTVYLSDDGRRFSQAPLKTNQPFVFKYEVYDYGWLRFGNSSNARTYKLFHGRDYAIVWNRRINNWTVIEIS
;
A
#
# COMPACT_ATOMS: atom_id res chain seq x y z
N MET A 1 -45.22 65.06 -0.96
CA MET A 1 -45.40 63.59 -0.93
C MET A 1 -44.19 62.94 -1.61
N LYS A 2 -43.16 62.52 -0.86
CA LYS A 2 -41.97 61.84 -1.41
C LYS A 2 -42.18 60.34 -1.25
N LYS A 3 -42.27 59.62 -2.37
CA LYS A 3 -42.44 58.15 -2.41
C LYS A 3 -41.13 57.49 -1.98
N LEU A 4 -41.15 56.69 -0.91
CA LEU A 4 -40.05 55.79 -0.56
C LEU A 4 -40.09 54.57 -1.50
N LEU A 5 -38.94 54.28 -2.11
CA LEU A 5 -38.68 53.07 -2.89
C LEU A 5 -38.06 52.02 -1.95
N PRO A 6 -38.55 50.77 -1.87
CA PRO A 6 -37.92 49.76 -1.02
C PRO A 6 -36.67 49.21 -1.70
N PHE A 7 -35.55 49.24 -1.00
CA PHE A 7 -34.29 48.60 -1.42
C PHE A 7 -34.41 47.10 -1.16
N LEU A 8 -34.46 46.30 -2.22
CA LEU A 8 -34.43 44.84 -2.13
C LEU A 8 -32.98 44.40 -1.86
N PHE A 9 -32.70 44.00 -0.61
CA PHE A 9 -31.43 43.37 -0.26
C PHE A 9 -31.39 41.96 -0.83
N LEU A 10 -30.64 41.75 -1.92
CA LEU A 10 -30.24 40.41 -2.34
C LEU A 10 -29.24 39.85 -1.33
N PHE A 11 -29.68 38.90 -0.52
CA PHE A 11 -28.79 38.07 0.31
C PHE A 11 -28.07 37.08 -0.62
N THR A 12 -26.85 37.41 -1.03
CA THR A 12 -25.95 36.43 -1.67
C THR A 12 -25.45 35.49 -0.57
N ALA A 13 -26.06 34.32 -0.47
CA ALA A 13 -25.52 33.23 0.35
C ALA A 13 -24.18 32.80 -0.28
N GLY A 14 -23.07 33.32 0.26
CA GLY A 14 -21.73 32.85 -0.08
C GLY A 14 -21.60 31.39 0.32
N ILE A 15 -21.52 30.51 -0.68
CA ILE A 15 -21.15 29.11 -0.48
C ILE A 15 -19.68 29.14 -0.06
N THR A 16 -19.41 29.10 1.24
CA THR A 16 -18.06 28.89 1.74
C THR A 16 -17.72 27.43 1.48
N ALA A 17 -16.91 27.18 0.45
CA ALA A 17 -16.26 25.88 0.28
C ALA A 17 -15.35 25.68 1.50
N THR A 18 -15.78 24.86 2.45
CA THR A 18 -14.92 24.44 3.55
C THR A 18 -13.80 23.59 2.94
N ALA A 19 -12.55 23.99 3.13
CA ALA A 19 -11.42 23.17 2.74
C ALA A 19 -11.53 21.84 3.51
N GLN A 20 -11.68 20.73 2.80
CA GLN A 20 -11.72 19.41 3.42
C GLN A 20 -10.39 19.16 4.15
N HIS A 21 -10.45 19.14 5.48
CA HIS A 21 -9.27 18.93 6.32
C HIS A 21 -8.86 17.46 6.23
N THR A 22 -7.66 17.19 5.71
CA THR A 22 -7.05 15.86 5.72
C THR A 22 -6.20 15.68 6.98
N ASN A 23 -6.09 14.45 7.48
CA ASN A 23 -5.20 14.11 8.57
C ASN A 23 -3.79 13.73 8.05
N GLN A 24 -2.89 13.32 8.94
CA GLN A 24 -1.50 12.98 8.62
C GLN A 24 -1.34 11.78 7.66
N CYS A 25 -2.37 10.95 7.50
CA CYS A 25 -2.44 9.84 6.54
C CYS A 25 -3.20 10.23 5.25
N GLY A 26 -3.40 11.53 4.99
CA GLY A 26 -4.06 12.01 3.77
C GLY A 26 -5.56 11.69 3.70
N ILE A 27 -6.15 11.33 4.85
CA ILE A 27 -7.55 10.93 5.00
C ILE A 27 -8.40 12.16 5.30
N ILE A 28 -9.50 12.33 4.55
CA ILE A 28 -10.56 13.30 4.84
C ILE A 28 -11.29 12.87 6.12
N ILE A 29 -11.32 13.76 7.12
CA ILE A 29 -11.98 13.47 8.40
C ILE A 29 -13.51 13.40 8.19
N PRO A 30 -14.18 12.29 8.55
CA PRO A 30 -15.63 12.19 8.45
C PRO A 30 -16.35 13.26 9.29
N PRO A 31 -17.50 13.78 8.84
CA PRO A 31 -18.25 14.77 9.61
C PRO A 31 -18.72 14.19 10.96
N ASN A 32 -18.90 15.07 11.96
CA ASN A 32 -19.47 14.68 13.24
C ASN A 32 -20.93 14.20 13.05
N SER A 33 -21.28 13.06 13.63
CA SER A 33 -22.67 12.59 13.69
C SER A 33 -23.36 13.14 14.94
N LEU A 34 -24.58 13.67 14.77
CA LEU A 34 -25.46 14.09 15.87
C LEU A 34 -26.30 12.93 16.44
N ARG A 35 -26.15 11.72 15.91
CA ARG A 35 -26.85 10.51 16.36
C ARG A 35 -25.86 9.38 16.62
N SER A 36 -25.81 8.95 17.87
CA SER A 36 -25.07 7.78 18.35
C SER A 36 -26.07 6.67 18.66
N ASN A 37 -26.47 5.89 17.66
CA ASN A 37 -27.25 4.66 17.88
C ASN A 37 -26.37 3.41 17.94
N PHE A 38 -25.04 3.58 17.94
CA PHE A 38 -24.12 2.46 17.97
C PHE A 38 -23.63 2.23 19.39
N ALA A 39 -23.84 1.02 19.90
CA ALA A 39 -23.31 0.57 21.18
C ALA A 39 -21.78 0.59 21.13
N SER A 40 -21.17 1.13 22.18
CA SER A 40 -19.73 1.38 22.27
C SER A 40 -18.89 0.15 21.94
N VAL A 41 -17.81 0.44 21.22
CA VAL A 41 -16.71 -0.40 20.73
C VAL A 41 -15.86 -0.96 21.86
N TYR A 42 -15.34 -2.19 21.70
CA TYR A 42 -13.97 -2.59 22.12
C TYR A 42 -13.56 -3.92 21.44
N GLU A 43 -13.42 -3.90 20.12
CA GLU A 43 -13.06 -5.10 19.33
C GLU A 43 -11.77 -4.91 18.50
N ALA A 44 -11.11 -3.75 18.52
CA ALA A 44 -9.94 -3.48 17.67
C ALA A 44 -8.83 -4.55 17.81
N GLY A 45 -8.48 -4.92 19.05
CA GLY A 45 -7.57 -6.04 19.31
C GLY A 45 -8.11 -7.39 18.84
N GLY A 46 -9.42 -7.62 18.97
CA GLY A 46 -10.11 -8.80 18.45
C GLY A 46 -10.04 -8.91 16.93
N TYR A 47 -10.27 -7.81 16.20
CA TYR A 47 -10.14 -7.74 14.74
C TYR A 47 -8.71 -7.94 14.29
N ILE A 48 -7.74 -7.27 14.93
CA ILE A 48 -6.31 -7.44 14.63
C ILE A 48 -5.88 -8.90 14.86
N ASN A 49 -6.32 -9.52 15.95
CA ASN A 49 -6.05 -10.93 16.24
C ASN A 49 -6.74 -11.85 15.21
N ASN A 50 -7.98 -11.57 14.84
CA ASN A 50 -8.71 -12.38 13.85
C ASN A 50 -8.06 -12.28 12.47
N ILE A 51 -7.68 -11.07 12.03
CA ILE A 51 -6.91 -10.87 10.79
C ILE A 51 -5.62 -11.67 10.85
N SER A 52 -4.83 -11.51 11.92
CA SER A 52 -3.56 -12.21 12.11
C SER A 52 -3.74 -13.73 12.02
N ASN A 53 -4.77 -14.28 12.67
CA ASN A 53 -5.11 -15.69 12.61
C ASN A 53 -5.51 -16.14 11.20
N ARG A 54 -6.35 -15.37 10.49
CA ARG A 54 -6.84 -15.71 9.14
C ARG A 54 -5.72 -15.74 8.09
N ILE A 55 -4.67 -14.96 8.30
CA ILE A 55 -3.51 -14.90 7.40
C ILE A 55 -2.29 -15.68 7.92
N ASN A 56 -2.43 -16.40 9.04
CA ASN A 56 -1.35 -17.12 9.72
C ASN A 56 -0.13 -16.25 10.05
N TRP A 57 -0.36 -15.04 10.53
CA TRP A 57 0.69 -14.11 10.94
C TRP A 57 0.89 -14.14 12.45
N GLN A 58 2.10 -14.50 12.89
CA GLN A 58 2.45 -14.73 14.30
C GLN A 58 3.11 -13.52 14.99
N GLU A 59 2.97 -12.31 14.43
CA GLU A 59 3.49 -11.09 15.05
C GLU A 59 2.56 -10.60 16.16
N ASN A 60 3.14 -9.96 17.18
CA ASN A 60 2.39 -9.39 18.29
C ASN A 60 2.18 -7.88 18.11
N PHE A 61 0.93 -7.43 18.29
CA PHE A 61 0.56 -6.02 18.25
C PHE A 61 0.18 -5.50 19.62
N GLN A 62 0.71 -4.34 19.97
CA GLN A 62 0.22 -3.51 21.05
C GLN A 62 -0.84 -2.56 20.50
N VAL A 63 -2.09 -2.74 20.91
CA VAL A 63 -3.22 -1.95 20.42
C VAL A 63 -3.54 -0.87 21.43
N ARG A 64 -3.54 0.40 21.00
CA ARG A 64 -3.72 1.54 21.90
C ARG A 64 -4.78 2.50 21.39
N GLU A 65 -5.80 2.74 22.20
CA GLU A 65 -6.74 3.83 21.95
C GLU A 65 -6.10 5.17 22.35
N GLN A 66 -6.26 6.17 21.49
CA GLN A 66 -5.91 7.56 21.72
C GLN A 66 -6.91 8.47 21.00
N ASN A 67 -7.94 8.93 21.71
CA ASN A 67 -8.96 9.81 21.13
C ASN A 67 -8.45 11.25 20.94
N GLY A 68 -9.00 11.93 19.93
CA GLY A 68 -8.68 13.31 19.58
C GLY A 68 -7.66 13.48 18.45
N ILE A 69 -7.07 12.38 17.95
CA ILE A 69 -6.14 12.40 16.81
C ILE A 69 -6.85 12.32 15.45
N ASN A 70 -8.15 11.97 15.44
CA ASN A 70 -8.96 11.80 14.23
C ASN A 70 -8.29 10.88 13.18
N ASN A 71 -7.64 9.82 13.65
CA ASN A 71 -6.80 8.96 12.82
C ASN A 71 -6.59 7.57 13.45
N ALA A 72 -6.03 6.65 12.66
CA ALA A 72 -5.27 5.51 13.14
C ALA A 72 -3.87 5.54 12.52
N TYR A 73 -2.88 4.97 13.21
CA TYR A 73 -1.51 4.90 12.69
C TYR A 73 -0.71 3.74 13.30
N ALA A 74 0.16 3.16 12.46
CA ALA A 74 1.19 2.21 12.85
C ALA A 74 2.44 2.91 13.38
N THR A 75 3.04 2.38 14.46
CA THR A 75 4.35 2.85 14.95
C THR A 75 5.14 1.76 15.64
N ILE A 76 6.44 1.98 15.84
CA ILE A 76 7.30 1.10 16.65
C ILE A 76 7.82 1.90 17.84
N ILE A 77 7.50 1.43 19.05
CA ILE A 77 7.98 2.03 20.30
C ILE A 77 8.74 0.95 21.05
N ARG A 78 10.01 1.21 21.41
CA ARG A 78 10.86 0.26 22.16
C ARG A 78 10.86 -1.15 21.54
N ASN A 79 11.00 -1.21 20.21
CA ASN A 79 11.03 -2.46 19.43
C ASN A 79 9.75 -3.31 19.48
N GLN A 80 8.61 -2.70 19.84
CA GLN A 80 7.29 -3.34 19.80
C GLN A 80 6.41 -2.67 18.75
N ARG A 81 5.60 -3.47 18.05
CA ARG A 81 4.66 -2.99 17.01
C ARG A 81 3.42 -2.44 17.69
N TYR A 82 3.14 -1.16 17.46
CA TYR A 82 1.93 -0.50 17.94
C TYR A 82 0.99 -0.18 16.79
N ILE A 83 -0.30 -0.34 17.04
CA ILE A 83 -1.38 0.25 16.26
C ILE A 83 -2.13 1.17 17.21
N VAL A 84 -2.08 2.46 16.93
CA VAL A 84 -2.74 3.50 17.71
C VAL A 84 -3.95 3.98 16.94
N TYR A 85 -5.10 4.10 17.59
CA TYR A 85 -6.34 4.52 16.91
C TYR A 85 -7.18 5.46 17.76
N ASP A 86 -7.92 6.33 17.09
CA ASP A 86 -8.98 7.14 17.68
C ASP A 86 -10.32 6.40 17.54
N ASN A 87 -10.92 6.02 18.66
CA ASN A 87 -12.17 5.28 18.67
C ASN A 87 -13.32 6.10 18.06
N ASN A 88 -13.41 7.38 18.41
CA ASN A 88 -14.46 8.27 17.90
C ASN A 88 -14.34 8.45 16.38
N PHE A 89 -13.10 8.48 15.86
CA PHE A 89 -12.87 8.50 14.42
C PHE A 89 -13.37 7.24 13.73
N LEU A 90 -13.03 6.05 14.25
CA LEU A 90 -13.48 4.79 13.67
C LEU A 90 -15.00 4.65 13.71
N GLU A 91 -15.65 5.07 14.81
CA GLU A 91 -17.11 5.06 14.93
C GLU A 91 -17.79 5.98 13.90
N ARG A 92 -17.28 7.20 13.74
CA ARG A 92 -17.79 8.12 12.71
C ARG A 92 -17.58 7.57 11.31
N LEU A 93 -16.46 6.89 11.06
CA LEU A 93 -16.17 6.28 9.78
C LEU A 93 -17.14 5.15 9.47
N ASP A 94 -17.40 4.25 10.43
CA ASP A 94 -18.37 3.16 10.27
C ASP A 94 -19.76 3.69 9.97
N HIS A 95 -20.18 4.74 10.68
CA HIS A 95 -21.46 5.42 10.42
C HIS A 95 -21.48 6.04 9.01
N TYR A 96 -20.41 6.75 8.62
CA TYR A 96 -20.35 7.46 7.34
C TYR A 96 -20.28 6.51 6.14
N ALA A 97 -19.59 5.37 6.30
CA ALA A 97 -19.49 4.33 5.28
C ALA A 97 -20.67 3.34 5.31
N GLY A 98 -21.48 3.34 6.37
CA GLY A 98 -22.63 2.45 6.54
C GLY A 98 -22.27 1.00 6.88
N THR A 99 -21.03 0.73 7.32
CA THR A 99 -20.56 -0.64 7.61
C THR A 99 -19.39 -0.65 8.59
N LYS A 100 -19.35 -1.65 9.48
CA LYS A 100 -18.22 -1.91 10.40
C LYS A 100 -16.92 -2.30 9.66
N TRP A 101 -17.06 -2.80 8.44
CA TRP A 101 -15.89 -3.14 7.62
C TRP A 101 -15.03 -1.92 7.32
N ALA A 102 -15.57 -0.71 7.44
CA ALA A 102 -14.80 0.51 7.25
C ALA A 102 -13.69 0.65 8.32
N SER A 103 -14.01 0.56 9.61
CA SER A 103 -13.02 0.59 10.69
C SER A 103 -12.07 -0.61 10.65
N ILE A 104 -12.58 -1.80 10.33
CA ILE A 104 -11.75 -3.01 10.18
C ILE A 104 -10.72 -2.82 9.05
N SER A 105 -11.10 -2.25 7.91
CA SER A 105 -10.18 -2.00 6.79
C SER A 105 -9.10 -0.97 7.13
N VAL A 106 -9.40 0.02 7.96
CA VAL A 106 -8.39 0.97 8.49
C VAL A 106 -7.40 0.26 9.40
N LEU A 107 -7.87 -0.59 10.33
CA LEU A 107 -6.97 -1.38 11.17
C LEU A 107 -6.11 -2.34 10.33
N ALA A 108 -6.69 -2.96 9.32
CA ALA A 108 -5.96 -3.82 8.38
C ALA A 108 -4.91 -3.03 7.59
N HIS A 109 -5.20 -1.79 7.20
CA HIS A 109 -4.23 -0.90 6.56
C HIS A 109 -3.02 -0.63 7.47
N GLU A 110 -3.24 -0.32 8.75
CA GLU A 110 -2.15 -0.14 9.73
C GLU A 110 -1.34 -1.42 9.96
N MET A 111 -2.01 -2.58 9.95
CA MET A 111 -1.32 -3.87 9.93
C MET A 111 -0.46 -4.04 8.68
N GLY A 112 -0.90 -3.54 7.52
CA GLY A 112 -0.15 -3.54 6.26
C GLY A 112 1.17 -2.78 6.36
N HIS A 113 1.18 -1.62 7.02
CA HIS A 113 2.43 -0.89 7.29
C HIS A 113 3.45 -1.71 8.10
N HIS A 114 2.97 -2.49 9.06
CA HIS A 114 3.81 -3.41 9.82
C HIS A 114 4.25 -4.63 8.99
N TYR A 115 3.35 -5.19 8.20
CA TYR A 115 3.59 -6.38 7.38
C TYR A 115 4.73 -6.15 6.39
N TYR A 116 4.74 -4.98 5.74
CA TYR A 116 5.78 -4.56 4.79
C TYR A 116 6.97 -3.81 5.43
N ASN A 117 7.04 -3.75 6.76
CA ASN A 117 8.13 -3.07 7.49
C ASN A 117 8.32 -1.58 7.12
N HIS A 118 7.24 -0.86 6.84
CA HIS A 118 7.29 0.57 6.49
C HIS A 118 7.90 1.47 7.57
N MET A 119 7.90 0.99 8.81
CA MET A 119 8.39 1.71 9.99
C MET A 119 9.91 1.65 10.17
N VAL A 120 10.62 0.78 9.44
CA VAL A 120 12.07 0.55 9.64
C VAL A 120 12.94 1.63 8.99
N SER A 121 12.47 2.24 7.89
CA SER A 121 13.27 3.18 7.10
C SER A 121 13.34 4.60 7.66
N GLY A 122 12.60 4.92 8.73
CA GLY A 122 12.51 6.26 9.32
C GLY A 122 11.83 7.32 8.43
N SER A 123 11.66 7.06 7.14
CA SER A 123 10.85 7.87 6.23
C SER A 123 9.36 7.66 6.52
N GLY A 124 8.61 8.77 6.54
CA GLY A 124 7.15 8.75 6.73
C GLY A 124 6.39 8.09 5.56
N SER A 125 5.12 8.46 5.42
CA SER A 125 4.26 7.96 4.34
C SER A 125 4.81 8.36 2.96
N THR A 126 4.76 7.42 2.02
CA THR A 126 5.07 7.61 0.59
C THR A 126 4.01 6.89 -0.22
N GLN A 127 3.75 7.32 -1.45
CA GLN A 127 2.70 6.71 -2.27
C GLN A 127 2.84 5.17 -2.38
N PRO A 128 4.04 4.60 -2.59
CA PRO A 128 4.20 3.15 -2.61
C PRO A 128 3.79 2.48 -1.30
N LYS A 129 4.22 3.02 -0.15
CA LYS A 129 3.89 2.47 1.16
C LYS A 129 2.37 2.45 1.42
N GLU A 130 1.67 3.49 0.98
CA GLU A 130 0.21 3.56 1.11
C GLU A 130 -0.49 2.52 0.22
N LEU A 131 -0.06 2.36 -1.03
CA LEU A 131 -0.63 1.37 -1.95
C LEU A 131 -0.36 -0.07 -1.50
N GLU A 132 0.82 -0.32 -0.94
CA GLU A 132 1.18 -1.60 -0.32
C GLU A 132 0.23 -1.90 0.85
N ALA A 133 0.06 -0.94 1.78
CA ALA A 133 -0.84 -1.10 2.91
C ALA A 133 -2.32 -1.24 2.49
N ASP A 134 -2.75 -0.57 1.42
CA ASP A 134 -4.07 -0.75 0.81
C ASP A 134 -4.28 -2.13 0.21
N PHE A 135 -3.29 -2.65 -0.52
CA PHE A 135 -3.31 -4.01 -1.04
C PHE A 135 -3.44 -5.02 0.09
N PHE A 136 -2.65 -4.87 1.16
CA PHE A 136 -2.75 -5.74 2.32
C PHE A 136 -4.12 -5.64 2.99
N SER A 137 -4.67 -4.42 3.12
CA SER A 137 -6.02 -4.22 3.67
C SER A 137 -7.05 -5.01 2.86
N GLY A 138 -7.07 -4.87 1.53
CA GLY A 138 -7.96 -5.64 0.66
C GLY A 138 -7.80 -7.16 0.81
N TYR A 139 -6.57 -7.64 0.88
CA TYR A 139 -6.25 -9.07 1.09
C TYR A 139 -6.80 -9.58 2.42
N ALA A 140 -6.53 -8.86 3.52
CA ALA A 140 -7.01 -9.21 4.86
C ALA A 140 -8.54 -9.20 4.93
N MET A 141 -9.18 -8.19 4.36
CA MET A 141 -10.63 -8.06 4.31
C MET A 141 -11.30 -9.25 3.60
N ALA A 142 -10.75 -9.68 2.46
CA ALA A 142 -11.23 -10.89 1.78
C ALA A 142 -11.07 -12.16 2.62
N LYS A 143 -9.95 -12.31 3.34
CA LYS A 143 -9.71 -13.46 4.25
C LYS A 143 -10.62 -13.45 5.47
N MET A 144 -11.05 -12.27 5.89
CA MET A 144 -12.04 -12.06 6.95
C MET A 144 -13.48 -12.30 6.49
N GLY A 145 -13.73 -12.37 5.18
CA GLY A 145 -15.05 -12.65 4.59
C GLY A 145 -15.82 -11.43 4.12
N ALA A 146 -15.21 -10.24 4.10
CA ALA A 146 -15.84 -9.04 3.56
C ALA A 146 -16.05 -9.14 2.04
N SER A 147 -17.12 -8.53 1.54
CA SER A 147 -17.29 -8.26 0.11
C SER A 147 -16.28 -7.23 -0.39
N LEU A 148 -16.10 -7.15 -1.72
CA LEU A 148 -15.23 -6.15 -2.34
C LEU A 148 -15.73 -4.71 -2.07
N GLU A 149 -17.05 -4.52 -2.03
CA GLU A 149 -17.66 -3.22 -1.72
C GLU A 149 -17.36 -2.80 -0.28
N GLU A 150 -17.51 -3.72 0.68
CA GLU A 150 -17.15 -3.49 2.08
C GLU A 150 -15.66 -3.20 2.26
N ALA A 151 -14.79 -3.92 1.55
CA ALA A 151 -13.35 -3.67 1.57
C ALA A 151 -12.98 -2.27 1.06
N LYS A 152 -13.77 -1.71 0.15
CA LYS A 152 -13.58 -0.38 -0.44
C LYS A 152 -14.31 0.73 0.32
N ALA A 153 -15.18 0.40 1.26
CA ALA A 153 -16.17 1.32 1.83
C ALA A 153 -15.51 2.54 2.51
N ALA A 154 -14.51 2.31 3.36
CA ALA A 154 -13.77 3.39 4.01
C ALA A 154 -13.10 4.32 3.00
N MET A 155 -12.25 3.75 2.13
CA MET A 155 -11.42 4.53 1.23
C MET A 155 -12.23 5.28 0.16
N SER A 156 -13.39 4.75 -0.22
CA SER A 156 -14.35 5.43 -1.11
C SER A 156 -14.84 6.74 -0.52
N GLN A 157 -14.99 6.80 0.80
CA GLN A 157 -15.46 7.98 1.52
C GLN A 157 -14.35 8.96 1.84
N ILE A 158 -13.21 8.45 2.32
CA ILE A 158 -12.22 9.30 3.01
C ILE A 158 -10.97 9.62 2.19
N ALA A 159 -10.71 8.95 1.06
CA ALA A 159 -9.56 9.31 0.23
C ALA A 159 -9.79 10.63 -0.52
N SER A 160 -8.72 11.40 -0.70
CA SER A 160 -8.74 12.57 -1.58
C SER A 160 -8.89 12.14 -3.06
N PRO A 161 -9.74 12.81 -3.86
CA PRO A 161 -9.81 12.56 -5.31
C PRO A 161 -8.46 12.73 -6.01
N GLY A 162 -7.66 13.72 -5.60
CA GLY A 162 -6.30 13.96 -6.12
C GLY A 162 -5.22 13.40 -5.19
N GLY A 163 -4.14 12.88 -5.79
CA GLY A 163 -2.94 12.46 -5.06
C GLY A 163 -1.97 13.62 -4.78
N ASN A 164 -1.02 13.40 -3.89
CA ASN A 164 0.08 14.32 -3.59
C ASN A 164 1.40 13.55 -3.42
N ALA A 165 2.49 14.23 -3.07
CA ALA A 165 3.82 13.63 -2.97
C ALA A 165 3.91 12.40 -2.04
N SER A 166 3.08 12.33 -0.99
CA SER A 166 3.07 11.21 -0.03
C SER A 166 1.86 10.31 -0.13
N HIS A 167 0.71 10.78 -0.61
CA HIS A 167 -0.54 10.04 -0.60
C HIS A 167 -1.12 9.84 -2.02
N PRO A 168 -1.45 8.60 -2.42
CA PRO A 168 -2.02 8.34 -3.74
C PRO A 168 -3.43 8.93 -3.90
N ALA A 169 -3.84 9.13 -5.15
CA ALA A 169 -5.22 9.49 -5.48
C ALA A 169 -6.19 8.35 -5.09
N LYS A 170 -7.45 8.70 -4.75
CA LYS A 170 -8.52 7.74 -4.39
C LYS A 170 -8.62 6.55 -5.35
N ALA A 171 -8.57 6.80 -6.66
CA ALA A 171 -8.67 5.74 -7.66
C ALA A 171 -7.58 4.67 -7.50
N ASN A 172 -6.33 5.09 -7.26
CA ASN A 172 -5.19 4.19 -7.08
C ASN A 172 -5.32 3.38 -5.78
N ARG A 173 -5.77 4.03 -4.71
CA ARG A 173 -6.01 3.37 -3.41
C ARG A 173 -7.10 2.30 -3.52
N LEU A 174 -8.22 2.62 -4.17
CA LEU A 174 -9.32 1.69 -4.42
C LEU A 174 -8.91 0.52 -5.33
N ASP A 175 -8.06 0.77 -6.33
CA ASP A 175 -7.51 -0.26 -7.19
C ASP A 175 -6.59 -1.24 -6.42
N ALA A 176 -5.70 -0.71 -5.59
CA ALA A 176 -4.82 -1.53 -4.74
C ALA A 176 -5.62 -2.43 -3.78
N ILE A 177 -6.65 -1.89 -3.11
CA ILE A 177 -7.58 -2.67 -2.28
C ILE A 177 -8.23 -3.80 -3.11
N ALA A 178 -8.70 -3.49 -4.33
CA ALA A 178 -9.34 -4.48 -5.18
C ALA A 178 -8.40 -5.62 -5.57
N LYS A 179 -7.15 -5.28 -5.92
CA LYS A 179 -6.11 -6.24 -6.26
C LYS A 179 -5.82 -7.18 -5.09
N GLY A 180 -5.66 -6.64 -3.88
CA GLY A 180 -5.47 -7.43 -2.67
C GLY A 180 -6.63 -8.38 -2.38
N TRP A 181 -7.86 -7.87 -2.49
CA TRP A 181 -9.07 -8.65 -2.27
C TRP A 181 -9.20 -9.81 -3.28
N ASN A 182 -9.00 -9.53 -4.56
CA ASN A 182 -9.04 -10.53 -5.63
C ASN A 182 -7.97 -11.60 -5.44
N ASN A 183 -6.75 -11.20 -5.07
CA ASN A 183 -5.65 -12.12 -4.76
C ASN A 183 -6.02 -13.11 -3.65
N ALA A 184 -6.60 -12.64 -2.55
CA ALA A 184 -7.00 -13.49 -1.43
C ALA A 184 -8.08 -14.52 -1.79
N ARG A 185 -8.94 -14.19 -2.76
CA ARG A 185 -10.03 -15.04 -3.27
C ARG A 185 -9.59 -16.02 -4.36
N GLY A 186 -8.36 -15.90 -4.86
CA GLY A 186 -7.91 -16.66 -6.03
C GLY A 186 -8.65 -16.27 -7.31
N ILE A 187 -9.29 -15.09 -7.33
CA ILE A 187 -9.93 -14.50 -8.51
C ILE A 187 -8.85 -13.70 -9.24
N THR A 188 -7.80 -14.42 -9.60
CA THR A 188 -6.76 -13.94 -10.49
C THR A 188 -6.74 -14.92 -11.65
N ASN A 189 -6.83 -14.43 -12.89
CA ASN A 189 -6.52 -15.23 -14.08
C ASN A 189 -5.02 -15.60 -14.14
N GLU A 190 -4.25 -15.21 -13.13
CA GLU A 190 -2.89 -15.64 -12.89
C GLU A 190 -2.87 -16.91 -12.02
N PRO A 191 -2.09 -17.94 -12.40
CA PRO A 191 -2.07 -19.23 -11.72
C PRO A 191 -1.74 -19.05 -10.23
N VAL A 192 -2.69 -19.45 -9.38
CA VAL A 192 -2.53 -19.46 -7.93
C VAL A 192 -1.53 -20.56 -7.54
N THR A 193 -0.25 -20.21 -7.42
CA THR A 193 0.68 -21.00 -6.61
C THR A 193 0.47 -20.68 -5.15
N ARG A 194 -0.39 -21.48 -4.48
CA ARG A 194 -0.30 -21.67 -3.02
C ARG A 194 1.17 -22.04 -2.73
N ASN A 195 1.86 -21.20 -1.96
CA ASN A 195 3.30 -21.30 -1.68
C ASN A 195 4.22 -21.19 -2.92
N ARG A 196 4.12 -20.07 -3.65
CA ARG A 196 5.27 -19.45 -4.31
C ARG A 196 4.89 -18.03 -4.66
N VAL A 197 5.70 -17.05 -4.23
CA VAL A 197 5.90 -15.84 -5.04
C VAL A 197 6.22 -16.37 -6.44
N PRO A 198 5.51 -15.96 -7.51
CA PRO A 198 5.81 -16.44 -8.85
C PRO A 198 7.32 -16.36 -9.05
N ASP A 199 7.94 -17.50 -9.39
CA ASP A 199 9.34 -17.49 -9.82
C ASP A 199 9.44 -16.39 -10.89
N PRO A 200 10.48 -15.53 -10.88
CA PRO A 200 10.72 -14.60 -11.98
C PRO A 200 10.85 -15.43 -13.24
N GLN A 201 9.76 -15.57 -13.99
CA GLN A 201 9.83 -16.21 -15.28
C GLN A 201 10.54 -15.23 -16.20
N PRO A 202 11.60 -15.64 -16.91
CA PRO A 202 12.15 -14.84 -17.98
C PRO A 202 11.05 -14.62 -19.02
N GLN A 203 10.32 -13.52 -18.90
CA GLN A 203 9.35 -13.13 -19.90
C GLN A 203 10.13 -12.62 -21.09
N GLN A 204 9.97 -13.29 -22.23
CA GLN A 204 10.35 -12.71 -23.51
C GLN A 204 9.65 -11.37 -23.62
N ARG A 205 10.41 -10.36 -24.04
CA ARG A 205 9.99 -8.97 -24.27
C ARG A 205 8.49 -8.90 -24.60
N PRO A 206 7.68 -8.12 -23.87
CA PRO A 206 6.30 -7.87 -24.28
C PRO A 206 6.32 -7.49 -25.77
N SER A 207 5.40 -8.06 -26.56
CA SER A 207 5.20 -7.63 -27.94
C SER A 207 5.20 -6.10 -27.97
N SER A 208 5.88 -5.52 -28.95
CA SER A 208 6.21 -4.09 -29.12
C SER A 208 5.02 -3.11 -29.16
N ALA A 209 3.85 -3.51 -28.68
CA ALA A 209 2.63 -2.74 -28.48
C ALA A 209 2.39 -2.33 -27.02
N SER A 210 3.19 -2.77 -26.04
CA SER A 210 3.06 -2.32 -24.65
C SER A 210 3.99 -1.15 -24.35
N ASN A 211 3.43 0.06 -24.28
CA ASN A 211 4.09 1.28 -23.76
C ASN A 211 4.12 1.30 -22.22
N ASP A 212 4.06 0.14 -21.55
CA ASP A 212 4.04 0.09 -20.09
C ASP A 212 5.40 0.49 -19.52
N ALA A 213 5.55 1.76 -19.14
CA ALA A 213 6.77 2.33 -18.59
C ALA A 213 7.08 1.84 -17.16
N SER A 214 6.49 0.74 -16.69
CA SER A 214 6.71 0.20 -15.34
C SER A 214 7.59 -1.06 -15.30
N TRP A 215 8.09 -1.53 -16.44
CA TRP A 215 9.03 -2.67 -16.46
C TRP A 215 10.40 -2.29 -15.92
N ILE A 216 11.06 -3.25 -15.25
CA ILE A 216 12.49 -3.18 -14.94
C ILE A 216 13.23 -3.91 -16.05
N HIS A 217 14.17 -3.22 -16.69
CA HIS A 217 15.10 -3.85 -17.63
C HIS A 217 16.43 -4.15 -16.93
N LEU A 218 16.89 -5.39 -17.00
CA LEU A 218 18.13 -5.82 -16.38
C LEU A 218 19.05 -6.46 -17.43
N SER A 219 20.21 -5.85 -17.64
CA SER A 219 21.20 -6.32 -18.60
C SER A 219 22.47 -6.84 -17.91
N LEU A 220 22.94 -8.02 -18.33
CA LEU A 220 24.18 -8.62 -17.84
C LEU A 220 25.34 -8.34 -18.80
N TYR A 221 26.29 -7.50 -18.37
CA TYR A 221 27.54 -7.25 -19.09
C TYR A 221 28.66 -8.14 -18.55
N ASN A 222 28.65 -9.40 -19.00
CA ASN A 222 29.65 -10.40 -18.66
C ASN A 222 29.81 -11.41 -19.81
N ASN A 223 30.91 -12.16 -19.84
CA ASN A 223 31.10 -13.22 -20.83
C ASN A 223 30.35 -14.52 -20.49
N ASN A 224 29.93 -14.68 -19.23
CA ASN A 224 29.24 -15.87 -18.74
C ASN A 224 27.86 -15.52 -18.19
N ASN A 225 26.91 -16.44 -18.37
CA ASN A 225 25.61 -16.40 -17.71
C ASN A 225 25.76 -16.37 -16.19
N MET A 226 24.78 -15.80 -15.50
CA MET A 226 24.79 -15.67 -14.05
C MET A 226 23.40 -15.87 -13.46
N THR A 227 23.30 -16.51 -12.30
CA THR A 227 22.06 -16.55 -11.52
C THR A 227 22.05 -15.40 -10.51
N VAL A 228 21.01 -14.58 -10.58
CA VAL A 228 20.71 -13.60 -9.53
C VAL A 228 19.50 -14.06 -8.73
N TYR A 229 19.21 -13.34 -7.67
CA TYR A 229 18.11 -13.60 -6.76
C TYR A 229 17.23 -12.37 -6.73
N LEU A 230 15.96 -12.49 -7.12
CA LEU A 230 15.03 -11.37 -7.17
C LEU A 230 13.95 -11.52 -6.08
N SER A 231 13.50 -10.40 -5.54
CA SER A 231 12.48 -10.35 -4.49
C SER A 231 11.60 -9.13 -4.64
N ASP A 232 10.31 -9.29 -4.37
CA ASP A 232 9.34 -8.20 -4.28
C ASP A 232 9.44 -7.52 -2.90
N ASP A 233 9.43 -8.32 -1.81
CA ASP A 233 9.36 -7.87 -0.42
C ASP A 233 10.72 -7.59 0.25
N GLY A 234 11.82 -7.88 -0.44
CA GLY A 234 13.20 -7.75 0.07
C GLY A 234 13.59 -8.79 1.12
N ARG A 235 12.74 -9.81 1.35
CA ARG A 235 12.92 -10.88 2.34
C ARG A 235 13.01 -12.24 1.68
N ARG A 236 12.13 -12.53 0.72
CA ARG A 236 11.99 -13.82 0.04
C ARG A 236 12.53 -13.70 -1.37
N PHE A 237 13.62 -14.42 -1.64
CA PHE A 237 14.34 -14.33 -2.91
C PHE A 237 14.16 -15.58 -3.75
N SER A 238 13.82 -15.38 -5.01
CA SER A 238 13.69 -16.43 -6.03
C SER A 238 14.84 -16.33 -7.03
N GLN A 239 15.32 -17.47 -7.51
CA GLN A 239 16.42 -17.52 -8.48
C GLN A 239 15.95 -17.01 -9.85
N ALA A 240 16.78 -16.19 -10.49
CA ALA A 240 16.55 -15.67 -11.83
C ALA A 240 17.83 -15.89 -12.67
N PRO A 241 17.84 -16.85 -13.62
CA PRO A 241 18.96 -17.06 -14.50
C PRO A 241 19.03 -15.94 -15.56
N LEU A 242 20.16 -15.24 -15.61
CA LEU A 242 20.46 -14.20 -16.59
C LEU A 242 21.39 -14.74 -17.66
N LYS A 243 21.06 -14.45 -18.92
CA LYS A 243 21.89 -14.75 -20.08
C LYS A 243 22.67 -13.52 -20.52
N THR A 244 23.94 -13.70 -20.83
CA THR A 244 24.76 -12.65 -21.44
C THR A 244 24.12 -12.14 -22.73
N ASN A 245 24.17 -10.82 -22.95
CA ASN A 245 23.65 -10.14 -24.14
C ASN A 245 22.15 -10.35 -24.40
N GLN A 246 21.39 -10.79 -23.39
CA GLN A 246 19.93 -10.87 -23.46
C GLN A 246 19.33 -10.02 -22.33
N PRO A 247 18.46 -9.04 -22.64
CA PRO A 247 17.79 -8.26 -21.61
C PRO A 247 16.84 -9.18 -20.83
N PHE A 248 16.91 -9.09 -19.51
CA PHE A 248 15.97 -9.73 -18.60
C PHE A 248 14.98 -8.67 -18.12
N VAL A 249 13.69 -8.91 -18.35
CA VAL A 249 12.64 -7.94 -18.03
C VAL A 249 11.71 -8.55 -17.00
N PHE A 250 11.40 -7.78 -15.95
CA PHE A 250 10.49 -8.21 -14.89
C PHE A 250 9.79 -7.02 -14.25
N LYS A 251 8.67 -7.29 -13.59
CA LYS A 251 7.86 -6.31 -12.86
C LYS A 251 7.23 -7.00 -11.67
N TYR A 252 7.05 -6.28 -10.58
CA TYR A 252 6.27 -6.75 -9.44
C TYR A 252 4.89 -6.09 -9.43
N GLU A 253 3.82 -6.84 -9.20
CA GLU A 253 2.47 -6.27 -9.30
C GLU A 253 2.06 -5.47 -8.04
N VAL A 254 2.81 -5.61 -6.95
CA VAL A 254 2.48 -5.07 -5.62
C VAL A 254 3.27 -3.79 -5.30
N TYR A 255 4.53 -3.72 -5.71
CA TYR A 255 5.45 -2.63 -5.39
C TYR A 255 5.81 -1.85 -6.65
N ASP A 256 6.24 -0.59 -6.53
CA ASP A 256 6.88 0.16 -7.64
C ASP A 256 8.40 -0.11 -7.72
N TYR A 257 8.87 -1.15 -7.04
CA TYR A 257 10.27 -1.56 -7.00
C TYR A 257 10.41 -3.07 -6.74
N GLY A 258 11.62 -3.56 -6.94
CA GLY A 258 12.06 -4.90 -6.60
C GLY A 258 13.44 -4.89 -5.96
N TRP A 259 13.91 -6.06 -5.58
CA TRP A 259 15.23 -6.26 -4.99
C TRP A 259 16.02 -7.32 -5.75
N LEU A 260 17.34 -7.12 -5.84
CA LEU A 260 18.28 -8.05 -6.46
C LEU A 260 19.43 -8.40 -5.50
N ARG A 261 19.79 -9.67 -5.45
CA ARG A 261 21.01 -10.19 -4.79
C ARG A 261 21.84 -11.04 -5.74
N PHE A 262 23.15 -11.07 -5.53
CA PHE A 262 24.07 -11.96 -6.23
C PHE A 262 24.26 -13.34 -5.53
N GLY A 263 23.56 -13.58 -4.41
CA GLY A 263 23.64 -14.85 -3.68
C GLY A 263 22.46 -15.05 -2.72
N ASN A 264 22.22 -16.31 -2.33
CA ASN A 264 21.10 -16.70 -1.46
C ASN A 264 21.37 -16.54 0.06
N SER A 265 22.37 -15.75 0.43
CA SER A 265 22.73 -15.53 1.83
C SER A 265 22.00 -14.31 2.39
N SER A 266 21.65 -14.34 3.68
CA SER A 266 21.16 -13.17 4.41
C SER A 266 22.15 -12.00 4.38
N ASN A 267 23.44 -12.28 4.21
CA ASN A 267 24.52 -11.29 4.17
C ASN A 267 24.85 -10.83 2.74
N ALA A 268 24.14 -11.36 1.73
CA ALA A 268 24.36 -10.97 0.35
C ALA A 268 23.96 -9.50 0.14
N ARG A 269 24.80 -8.76 -0.57
CA ARG A 269 24.52 -7.38 -0.93
C ARG A 269 23.23 -7.31 -1.75
N THR A 270 22.33 -6.45 -1.32
CA THR A 270 21.00 -6.28 -1.92
C THR A 270 20.92 -4.93 -2.62
N TYR A 271 20.35 -4.92 -3.82
CA TYR A 271 20.14 -3.74 -4.65
C TYR A 271 18.63 -3.52 -4.82
N LYS A 272 18.16 -2.29 -4.60
CA LYS A 272 16.78 -1.90 -4.87
C LYS A 272 16.68 -1.42 -6.31
N LEU A 273 15.70 -1.90 -7.05
CA LEU A 273 15.47 -1.62 -8.46
C LEU A 273 14.08 -1.01 -8.61
N PHE A 274 13.95 0.19 -9.15
CA PHE A 274 12.65 0.84 -9.33
C PHE A 274 12.06 0.49 -10.70
N HIS A 275 10.74 0.42 -10.77
CA HIS A 275 10.01 0.26 -12.02
C HIS A 275 10.27 1.40 -13.00
N GLY A 276 10.23 1.08 -14.29
CA GLY A 276 10.47 2.06 -15.36
C GLY A 276 11.91 2.53 -15.47
N ARG A 277 12.85 1.77 -14.90
CA ARG A 277 14.27 2.03 -14.94
C ARG A 277 15.02 0.88 -15.59
N ASP A 278 16.13 1.23 -16.22
CA ASP A 278 17.03 0.26 -16.78
C ASP A 278 18.25 0.10 -15.87
N TYR A 279 18.65 -1.15 -15.67
CA TYR A 279 19.79 -1.52 -14.83
C TYR A 279 20.78 -2.39 -15.59
N ALA A 280 22.07 -2.15 -15.33
CA ALA A 280 23.16 -2.97 -15.81
C ALA A 280 23.88 -3.65 -14.64
N ILE A 281 24.14 -4.94 -14.78
CA ILE A 281 25.05 -5.69 -13.91
C ILE A 281 26.43 -5.68 -14.55
N VAL A 282 27.39 -5.15 -13.82
CA VAL A 282 28.78 -4.98 -14.28
C VAL A 282 29.77 -5.45 -13.22
N TRP A 283 30.92 -5.96 -13.66
CA TRP A 283 32.03 -6.26 -12.77
C TRP A 283 32.77 -4.97 -12.41
N ASN A 284 32.75 -4.58 -11.14
CA ASN A 284 33.46 -3.41 -10.65
C ASN A 284 34.87 -3.79 -10.21
N ARG A 285 35.87 -3.46 -11.05
CA ARG A 285 37.29 -3.74 -10.79
C ARG A 285 37.85 -3.04 -9.55
N ARG A 286 37.28 -1.90 -9.13
CA ARG A 286 37.79 -1.14 -7.96
C ARG A 286 37.49 -1.83 -6.64
N ILE A 287 36.33 -2.47 -6.54
CA ILE A 287 35.89 -3.19 -5.33
C ILE A 287 35.96 -4.71 -5.50
N ASN A 288 36.51 -5.17 -6.63
CA ASN A 288 36.63 -6.58 -7.00
C ASN A 288 35.33 -7.38 -6.81
N ASN A 289 34.20 -6.81 -7.24
CA ASN A 289 32.89 -7.39 -7.00
C ASN A 289 31.85 -6.96 -8.05
N TRP A 290 30.76 -7.72 -8.17
CA TRP A 290 29.60 -7.38 -8.99
C TRP A 290 28.86 -6.18 -8.43
N THR A 291 28.34 -5.33 -9.32
CA THR A 291 27.45 -4.23 -8.93
C THR A 291 26.33 -4.06 -9.93
N VAL A 292 25.21 -3.54 -9.44
CA VAL A 292 24.12 -3.03 -10.28
C VAL A 292 24.27 -1.52 -10.39
N ILE A 293 24.07 -0.98 -11.59
CA ILE A 293 24.00 0.46 -11.86
C ILE A 293 22.72 0.77 -12.63
N GLU A 294 22.07 1.88 -12.30
CA GLU A 294 20.98 2.44 -13.11
C GLU A 294 21.58 3.12 -14.34
N ILE A 295 20.98 2.90 -15.51
CA ILE A 295 21.47 3.45 -16.79
C ILE A 295 20.45 4.37 -17.48
N SER A 296 19.17 4.36 -17.05
CA SER A 296 18.12 5.29 -17.49
C SER A 296 16.98 5.38 -16.45
#